data_AF-A0A967JET4-F1
#
_entry.id   AF-A0A967JET4-F1
#
_cell.length_a   1.000
_cell.length_b   1.000
_cell.length_c   1.000
_cell.angle_alpha   90.00
_cell.angle_beta   90.00
_cell.angle_gamma   90.00
#
_symmetry.space_group_name_H-M   'P 1'
#
loop_
_entity.id
_entity.type
_entity.pdbx_description
1 polymer ?
#
loop_
_entity_poly.entity_id
_entity_poly.type
_entity_poly.pdbx_seq_one_letter_code
_entity_poly.pdbx_strand_id
1 'polypeptide(L)'
;ELTFRHSSPEDVWLHARHAAGAHVVLRWTEEGAPPGRDLAEAATLAALHSKARTSGSVPVDWTRRKHVRKPRGAGPGTVVPDRVRTVFVRPDPSVAEALAVPG
;
A
#
# COMPACT_ATOMS: atom_id res chain seq x y z
N GLU A 1 -7.14 -12.47 1.00
CA GLU A 1 -6.58 -12.88 -0.30
C GLU A 1 -5.32 -12.09 -0.69
N LEU A 2 -5.38 -10.82 -1.11
CA LEU A 2 -4.24 -10.11 -1.72
C LEU A 2 -2.92 -10.14 -0.91
N THR A 3 -2.92 -9.63 0.32
CA THR A 3 -1.71 -9.48 1.16
C THR A 3 -1.05 -10.79 1.59
N PHE A 4 -1.78 -11.91 1.61
CA PHE A 4 -1.26 -13.16 2.15
C PHE A 4 -1.20 -14.32 1.16
N ARG A 5 -2.04 -14.33 0.12
CA ARG A 5 -2.11 -15.40 -0.88
C ARG A 5 -1.54 -15.00 -2.23
N HIS A 6 -1.59 -13.71 -2.60
CA HIS A 6 -1.18 -13.27 -3.93
C HIS A 6 0.10 -12.43 -3.92
N SER A 7 0.81 -12.29 -2.80
CA SER A 7 2.03 -11.48 -2.68
C SER A 7 3.22 -12.33 -2.25
N SER A 8 4.40 -12.04 -2.79
CA SER A 8 5.69 -12.55 -2.32
C SER A 8 6.06 -11.90 -0.97
N PRO A 9 6.83 -12.58 -0.09
CA PRO A 9 7.41 -11.97 1.11
C PRO A 9 8.20 -10.67 0.86
N GLU A 10 8.84 -10.57 -0.31
CA GLU A 10 9.66 -9.42 -0.68
C GLU A 10 8.86 -8.28 -1.33
N ASP A 11 7.60 -8.51 -1.74
CA ASP A 11 6.78 -7.44 -2.29
C ASP A 11 6.59 -6.30 -1.28
N VAL A 12 6.38 -5.09 -1.77
CA VAL A 12 6.08 -3.94 -0.90
C VAL A 12 4.58 -3.87 -0.65
N TRP A 13 4.20 -3.81 0.61
CA TRP A 13 2.84 -3.60 1.06
C TRP A 13 2.65 -2.14 1.47
N LEU A 14 1.53 -1.55 1.08
CA LEU A 14 1.17 -0.17 1.40
C LEU A 14 -0.28 -0.06 1.91
N HIS A 15 -0.52 0.89 2.81
CA HIS A 15 -1.86 1.21 3.31
C HIS A 15 -1.93 2.64 3.88
N ALA A 16 -3.08 3.30 3.73
CA ALA A 16 -3.32 4.62 4.30
C ALA A 16 -3.23 4.57 5.84
N ARG A 17 -2.36 5.38 6.42
CA ARG A 17 -2.10 5.36 7.86
C ARG A 17 -3.33 5.87 8.63
N HIS A 18 -3.72 5.13 9.67
CA HIS A 18 -4.86 5.45 10.56
C HIS A 18 -6.22 5.66 9.87
N ALA A 19 -6.38 5.21 8.62
CA ALA A 19 -7.63 5.31 7.87
C ALA A 19 -8.00 3.94 7.30
N ALA A 20 -9.28 3.60 7.30
CA ALA A 20 -9.72 2.40 6.59
C ALA A 20 -9.49 2.58 5.08
N GLY A 21 -8.92 1.58 4.41
CA GLY A 21 -8.64 1.63 2.99
C GLY A 21 -8.19 0.30 2.40
N ALA A 22 -7.86 0.34 1.11
CA ALA A 22 -7.33 -0.81 0.40
C ALA A 22 -5.89 -1.13 0.83
N HIS A 23 -5.56 -2.41 0.87
CA HIS A 23 -4.16 -2.85 0.85
C HIS A 23 -3.66 -2.78 -0.58
N VAL A 24 -2.54 -2.10 -0.80
CA VAL A 24 -1.86 -2.06 -2.09
C VAL A 24 -0.59 -2.89 -2.00
N VAL A 25 -0.28 -3.62 -3.07
CA VAL A 25 0.95 -4.39 -3.20
C VAL A 25 1.68 -3.94 -4.45
N LEU A 26 2.89 -3.41 -4.27
CA LEU A 26 3.84 -3.16 -5.35
C LEU A 26 4.74 -4.39 -5.48
N ARG A 27 4.66 -5.06 -6.63
CA ARG A 27 5.51 -6.22 -6.94
C ARG A 27 6.95 -5.79 -6.98
N TRP A 28 7.78 -6.39 -6.14
CA TRP A 28 9.17 -5.98 -6.01
C TRP A 28 10.01 -7.14 -5.47
N THR A 29 11.05 -7.52 -6.21
CA THR A 29 11.92 -8.65 -5.87
C THR A 29 13.36 -8.24 -5.58
N GLU A 30 13.73 -7.01 -5.93
CA GLU A 30 15.08 -6.49 -5.69
C GLU A 30 15.30 -6.15 -4.21
N GLU A 31 16.57 -6.13 -3.80
CA GLU A 31 16.97 -5.61 -2.50
C GLU A 31 16.75 -4.08 -2.41
N GLY A 32 16.65 -3.55 -1.19
CA GLY A 32 16.50 -2.09 -0.97
C GLY A 32 15.07 -1.56 -1.08
N ALA A 33 14.91 -0.27 -1.37
CA ALA A 33 13.60 0.35 -1.58
C ALA A 33 13.29 0.42 -3.08
N PRO A 34 12.02 0.32 -3.51
CA PRO A 34 11.65 0.63 -4.88
C PRO A 34 12.04 2.07 -5.25
N PRO A 35 12.16 2.39 -6.55
CA PRO A 35 12.28 3.77 -7.01
C PRO A 35 11.20 4.65 -6.37
N GLY A 36 11.58 5.88 -6.01
CA GLY A 36 10.67 6.81 -5.33
C GLY A 36 9.39 7.08 -6.11
N ARG A 37 9.46 7.08 -7.45
CA ARG A 37 8.31 7.23 -8.35
C ARG A 37 7.32 6.08 -8.18
N ASP A 38 7.76 4.84 -8.32
CA ASP A 38 6.89 3.66 -8.24
C ASP A 38 6.26 3.52 -6.85
N LEU A 39 7.04 3.83 -5.80
CA LEU A 39 6.54 3.87 -4.43
C LEU A 39 5.47 4.95 -4.25
N ALA A 40 5.67 6.15 -4.80
CA ALA A 40 4.71 7.24 -4.72
C ALA A 40 3.42 6.94 -5.50
N GLU A 41 3.52 6.31 -6.67
CA GLU A 41 2.37 5.89 -7.48
C GLU A 41 1.53 4.84 -6.73
N ALA A 42 2.18 3.79 -6.20
CA ALA A 42 1.50 2.79 -5.39
C ALA A 42 0.88 3.38 -4.11
N ALA A 43 1.57 4.33 -3.47
CA ALA A 43 1.04 5.02 -2.29
C ALA A 43 -0.17 5.89 -2.64
N THR A 44 -0.15 6.54 -3.81
CA THR A 44 -1.28 7.35 -4.30
C THR A 44 -2.53 6.48 -4.50
N LEU A 45 -2.38 5.27 -5.03
CA LEU A 45 -3.48 4.30 -5.10
C LEU A 45 -4.02 3.94 -3.71
N ALA A 46 -3.13 3.69 -2.73
CA ALA A 46 -3.55 3.38 -1.36
C ALA A 46 -4.31 4.56 -0.72
N ALA A 47 -3.88 5.80 -0.99
CA ALA A 47 -4.54 7.01 -0.53
C ALA A 47 -5.91 7.22 -1.18
N LEU A 48 -6.01 7.06 -2.51
CA LEU A 48 -7.25 7.17 -3.27
C LEU A 48 -8.33 6.18 -2.81
N HIS A 49 -7.93 4.94 -2.58
CA HIS A 49 -8.83 3.87 -2.14
C HIS A 49 -8.97 3.80 -0.60
N SER A 50 -8.84 4.95 0.07
CA SER A 50 -9.01 5.06 1.52
C SER A 50 -10.11 6.07 1.91
N LYS A 51 -10.45 6.05 3.20
CA LYS A 51 -11.30 7.09 3.81
C LYS A 51 -10.60 8.46 3.89
N ALA A 52 -9.27 8.52 3.74
CA ALA A 52 -8.49 9.77 3.77
C ALA A 52 -8.37 10.45 2.39
N ARG A 53 -8.98 9.91 1.33
CA ARG A 53 -8.85 10.39 -0.07
C ARG A 53 -9.23 11.86 -0.32
N THR A 54 -9.96 12.50 0.60
CA THR A 54 -10.33 13.93 0.50
C THR A 54 -9.31 14.86 1.18
N SER A 55 -8.29 14.33 1.85
CA SER A 55 -7.19 15.12 2.41
C SER A 55 -6.24 15.59 1.30
N GLY A 56 -5.74 16.82 1.43
CA GLY A 56 -4.72 17.35 0.51
C GLY A 56 -3.36 16.65 0.62
N SER A 57 -3.12 15.95 1.73
CA SER A 57 -1.95 15.10 1.95
C SER A 57 -2.34 13.91 2.84
N VAL A 58 -2.04 12.70 2.40
CA VAL A 58 -2.35 11.45 3.09
C VAL A 58 -1.05 10.74 3.46
N PRO A 59 -0.83 10.44 4.76
CA PRO A 59 0.25 9.56 5.17
C PRO A 59 -0.06 8.12 4.74
N VAL A 60 0.86 7.49 4.04
CA VAL A 60 0.77 6.10 3.59
C VAL A 60 1.94 5.33 4.16
N ASP A 61 1.61 4.30 4.92
CA ASP A 61 2.58 3.38 5.51
C ASP A 61 2.97 2.34 4.48
N TRP A 62 4.26 2.03 4.42
CA TRP A 62 4.78 0.96 3.60
C TRP A 62 5.85 0.14 4.32
N THR A 63 5.92 -1.14 3.99
CA THR A 63 6.94 -2.08 4.46
C THR A 63 7.02 -3.26 3.50
N ARG A 64 8.00 -4.14 3.67
CA ARG A 64 8.02 -5.43 2.97
C ARG A 64 6.87 -6.29 3.49
N ARG A 65 6.18 -7.03 2.62
CA ARG A 65 5.03 -7.88 2.97
C ARG A 65 5.38 -8.89 4.06
N LYS A 66 6.62 -9.39 4.11
CA LYS A 66 7.09 -10.27 5.19
C LYS A 66 6.99 -9.67 6.60
N HIS A 67 6.98 -8.34 6.72
CA HIS A 67 6.79 -7.64 8.00
C HIS A 67 5.32 -7.37 8.32
N VAL A 68 4.38 -7.83 7.48
CA VAL A 68 2.93 -7.68 7.71
C VAL A 68 2.39 -9.00 8.24
N ARG A 69 1.72 -8.94 9.40
CA ARG A 69 1.13 -10.11 10.06
C ARG A 69 -0.36 -9.94 10.29
N LYS A 70 -1.12 -11.03 10.18
CA LYS A 70 -2.53 -11.08 10.60
C LYS A 70 -2.58 -11.61 12.03
N PRO A 71 -3.09 -10.84 13.02
CA PRO A 71 -3.26 -11.35 14.38
C PRO A 71 -4.21 -12.55 14.40
N ARG A 72 -3.93 -13.53 15.26
CA ARG A 72 -4.78 -14.72 15.41
C ARG A 72 -6.16 -14.30 15.90
N GLY A 73 -7.21 -14.80 15.24
CA GLY A 73 -8.61 -14.48 15.56
C GLY A 73 -9.10 -13.12 15.06
N ALA A 74 -8.24 -12.31 14.40
CA ALA A 74 -8.68 -11.02 13.87
C ALA A 74 -9.56 -11.18 12.61
N GLY A 75 -10.52 -10.27 12.46
CA GLY A 75 -11.42 -10.21 11.32
C GLY A 75 -10.70 -10.04 9.97
N PRO A 76 -11.38 -10.32 8.85
CA PRO A 76 -10.84 -10.10 7.51
C PRO A 76 -10.29 -8.67 7.33
N GLY A 77 -9.20 -8.52 6.60
CA GLY A 77 -8.54 -7.22 6.37
C GLY A 77 -7.66 -6.72 7.53
N THR A 78 -7.83 -7.20 8.75
CA THR A 78 -7.02 -6.74 9.89
C THR A 78 -5.58 -7.23 9.77
N VAL A 79 -4.63 -6.29 9.80
CA VAL A 79 -3.19 -6.57 9.78
C VAL A 79 -2.43 -5.67 10.74
N VAL A 80 -1.25 -6.12 11.15
CA VAL A 80 -0.28 -5.34 11.91
C VAL A 80 1.01 -5.31 11.10
N PRO A 81 1.40 -4.17 10.53
CA PRO A 81 2.69 -4.00 9.89
C PRO A 81 3.78 -3.70 10.92
N ASP A 82 5.00 -4.12 10.63
CA ASP A 82 6.22 -3.79 11.38
C ASP A 82 7.27 -3.16 10.44
N ARG A 83 8.27 -2.48 11.01
CA ARG A 83 9.37 -1.81 10.29
C ARG A 83 8.86 -0.83 9.23
N VAL A 84 7.80 -0.12 9.60
CA VAL A 84 7.07 0.77 8.71
C VAL A 84 7.87 2.04 8.43
N ARG A 85 7.84 2.46 7.17
CA ARG A 85 8.19 3.81 6.73
C ARG A 85 6.92 4.47 6.22
N THR A 86 6.84 5.80 6.33
CA THR A 86 5.66 6.56 5.88
C THR A 86 6.08 7.50 4.76
N VAL A 87 5.29 7.56 3.69
CA VAL A 87 5.37 8.59 2.64
C VAL A 87 4.10 9.43 2.66
N PHE A 88 4.21 10.69 2.28
CA PHE A 88 3.07 11.60 2.17
C PHE A 88 2.76 11.81 0.70
N VAL A 89 1.52 11.53 0.31
CA VAL A 89 1.06 11.66 -1.07
C VAL A 89 -0.24 12.45 -1.13
N ARG A 90 -0.46 13.12 -2.26
CA ARG A 90 -1.78 13.69 -2.56
C ARG A 90 -2.58 12.64 -3.33
N PRO A 91 -3.83 12.34 -2.93
CA PRO A 91 -4.71 11.50 -3.74
C PRO A 91 -4.90 12.12 -5.13
N ASP A 92 -4.57 11.38 -6.19
CA ASP A 92 -4.64 11.85 -7.57
C ASP A 92 -5.21 10.77 -8.51
N PRO A 93 -6.50 10.89 -8.93
CA PRO A 93 -7.15 9.91 -9.80
C PRO A 93 -6.42 9.66 -11.12
N SER A 94 -5.67 10.63 -11.64
CA SER A 94 -4.94 10.48 -12.91
C SER A 94 -3.87 9.38 -12.84
N VAL A 95 -3.31 9.12 -11.65
CA VAL A 95 -2.39 8.01 -11.41
C VAL A 95 -3.09 6.66 -11.57
N ALA A 96 -4.34 6.54 -11.11
CA ALA A 96 -5.10 5.31 -11.27
C ALA A 96 -5.47 5.05 -12.73
N GLU A 97 -5.81 6.10 -13.48
CA GLU A 97 -6.11 6.02 -14.90
C GLU A 97 -4.87 5.63 -15.72
N ALA A 98 -3.72 6.25 -15.46
CA ALA A 98 -2.47 5.96 -16.15
C ALA A 98 -1.96 4.53 -15.93
N LEU A 99 -2.28 3.93 -14.78
CA LEU A 99 -1.88 2.57 -14.41
C LEU A 99 -2.93 1.51 -14.73
N ALA A 100 -4.11 1.91 -15.23
CA ALA A 100 -5.12 0.96 -15.65
C ALA A 100 -4.59 0.12 -16.81
N VAL A 101 -4.65 -1.20 -16.68
CA VAL A 101 -4.30 -2.11 -17.78
C VAL A 101 -5.39 -1.96 -18.85
N PRO A 102 -5.07 -1.63 -20.11
CA PRO A 102 -6.03 -1.64 -21.18
C PRO A 102 -6.65 -3.04 -21.29
N GLY A 103 -7.98 -3.10 -21.38
CA GLY A 103 -8.73 -4.36 -21.46
C GLY A 103 -8.51 -5.14 -22.74
#